data_AF-A0A950S3P8-F1
#
_entry.id   AF-A0A950S3P8-F1
#
_cell.length_a   1.000
_cell.length_b   1.000
_cell.length_c   1.000
_cell.angle_alpha   90.00
_cell.angle_beta   90.00
_cell.angle_gamma   90.00
#
_symmetry.space_group_name_H-M   'P 1'
#
loop_
_entity.id
_entity.type
_entity.pdbx_description
1 polymer ?
#
loop_
_entity_poly.entity_id
_entity_poly.type
_entity_poly.pdbx_seq_one_letter_code
_entity_poly.pdbx_strand_id
1 'polypeptide(L)'
;FVVCGLLFVVGATGIRRVLRAGPGARWAPWLVATMGAAMIAGGLFVIDPAFGYPEGAPVGMPDALSWHGLLHAFAFAVAFLSFIAAAFVFAGRLFALGHRGWAAYSTVIGLVLLAPIATFVVPPGALLIYAAATLGWTWTSLVIVHLVRDTSRPPASPSA
;
A
#
# COMPACT_ATOMS: atom_id res chain seq x y z
N PHE A 1 -4.87 -11.91 3.29
CA PHE A 1 -5.27 -10.90 2.29
C PHE A 1 -6.60 -10.21 2.62
N VAL A 2 -7.72 -10.94 2.67
CA VAL A 2 -9.06 -10.35 2.86
C VAL A 2 -9.17 -9.48 4.12
N VAL A 3 -8.77 -9.99 5.28
CA VAL A 3 -8.83 -9.23 6.55
C VAL A 3 -8.00 -7.94 6.46
N CYS A 4 -6.76 -8.02 5.99
CA CYS A 4 -5.93 -6.83 5.78
C CYS A 4 -6.59 -5.84 4.80
N GLY A 5 -7.12 -6.33 3.69
CA GLY A 5 -7.83 -5.48 2.71
C GLY A 5 -9.03 -4.76 3.31
N LEU A 6 -9.82 -5.44 4.15
CA LEU A 6 -10.91 -4.81 4.91
C LEU A 6 -10.39 -3.73 5.86
N LEU A 7 -9.30 -3.96 6.57
CA LEU A 7 -8.67 -2.95 7.43
C LEU A 7 -8.22 -1.73 6.63
N PHE A 8 -7.66 -1.92 5.43
CA PHE A 8 -7.30 -0.83 4.52
C PHE A 8 -8.53 -0.02 4.07
N VAL A 9 -9.62 -0.70 3.69
CA VAL A 9 -10.88 -0.04 3.31
C VAL A 9 -11.48 0.75 4.48
N VAL A 10 -11.52 0.18 5.69
CA VAL A 10 -11.98 0.88 6.90
C VAL A 10 -11.06 2.06 7.22
N GLY A 11 -9.74 1.87 7.15
CA GLY A 11 -8.75 2.93 7.36
C GLY A 11 -8.92 4.08 6.38
N ALA A 12 -9.23 3.80 5.11
CA ALA A 12 -9.53 4.82 4.10
C ALA A 12 -10.73 5.69 4.48
N THR A 13 -11.75 5.14 5.16
CA THR A 13 -12.88 5.95 5.66
C THR A 13 -12.43 6.93 6.76
N GLY A 14 -11.53 6.50 7.65
CA GLY A 14 -10.93 7.35 8.67
C GLY A 14 -10.09 8.47 8.05
N ILE A 15 -9.24 8.11 7.07
CA ILE A 15 -8.44 9.07 6.29
C ILE A 15 -9.35 10.10 5.62
N ARG A 16 -10.44 9.67 4.95
CA ARG A 16 -11.39 10.58 4.30
C ARG A 16 -12.05 11.56 5.29
N ARG A 17 -12.34 11.12 6.52
CA ARG A 17 -12.96 11.96 7.55
C ARG A 17 -11.99 13.02 8.08
N VAL A 18 -10.72 12.68 8.21
CA VAL A 18 -9.66 13.58 8.69
C VAL A 18 -9.19 14.53 7.59
N LEU A 19 -9.02 14.03 6.37
CA LEU A 19 -8.52 14.80 5.23
C LEU A 19 -9.65 15.50 4.48
N ARG A 20 -10.17 16.60 5.03
CA ARG A 20 -11.27 17.37 4.42
C ARG A 20 -10.86 18.23 3.22
N ALA A 21 -9.64 18.75 3.22
CA ALA A 21 -9.16 19.67 2.18
C ALA A 21 -7.63 19.65 2.03
N GLY A 22 -7.16 20.32 0.99
CA GLY A 22 -5.74 20.46 0.65
C GLY A 22 -5.15 19.27 -0.10
N PRO A 23 -3.82 19.28 -0.31
CA PRO A 23 -3.13 18.27 -1.09
C PRO A 23 -3.42 16.85 -0.59
N GLY A 24 -3.70 15.95 -1.53
CA GLY A 24 -3.95 14.54 -1.25
C GLY A 24 -5.32 14.21 -0.61
N ALA A 25 -6.16 15.19 -0.25
CA ALA A 25 -7.44 14.93 0.44
C ALA A 25 -8.39 14.00 -0.33
N ARG A 26 -8.40 14.11 -1.67
CA ARG A 26 -9.18 13.22 -2.54
C ARG A 26 -8.47 11.88 -2.79
N TRP A 27 -7.19 11.94 -3.14
CA TRP A 27 -6.46 10.79 -3.67
C TRP A 27 -5.98 9.83 -2.58
N ALA A 28 -5.55 10.31 -1.41
CA ALA A 28 -5.08 9.47 -0.33
C ALA A 28 -6.12 8.42 0.12
N PRO A 29 -7.37 8.79 0.49
CA PRO A 29 -8.36 7.79 0.87
C PRO A 29 -8.77 6.90 -0.31
N TRP A 30 -8.80 7.42 -1.54
CA TRP A 30 -9.18 6.64 -2.71
C TRP A 30 -8.14 5.56 -3.02
N LEU A 31 -6.85 5.90 -3.04
CA LEU A 31 -5.76 4.95 -3.29
C LEU A 31 -5.64 3.89 -2.19
N VAL A 32 -5.82 4.28 -0.92
CA VAL A 32 -5.84 3.33 0.21
C VAL A 32 -7.04 2.37 0.12
N ALA A 33 -8.21 2.87 -0.29
CA ALA A 33 -9.39 2.02 -0.51
C ALA A 33 -9.20 1.08 -1.71
N THR A 34 -8.66 1.57 -2.83
CA THR A 34 -8.35 0.77 -4.02
C THR A 34 -7.34 -0.33 -3.71
N MET A 35 -6.29 0.00 -2.95
CA MET A 35 -5.34 -0.98 -2.40
C MET A 35 -6.05 -2.07 -1.60
N GLY A 36 -6.91 -1.68 -0.64
CA GLY A 36 -7.67 -2.63 0.18
C GLY A 36 -8.62 -3.52 -0.63
N ALA A 37 -9.36 -2.95 -1.59
CA ALA A 37 -10.25 -3.69 -2.47
C ALA A 37 -9.49 -4.69 -3.35
N ALA A 38 -8.34 -4.28 -3.89
CA ALA A 38 -7.47 -5.15 -4.68
C ALA A 38 -6.84 -6.27 -3.83
N MET A 39 -6.47 -5.99 -2.57
CA MET A 39 -6.06 -7.04 -1.62
C MET A 39 -7.18 -8.05 -1.34
N ILE A 40 -8.44 -7.60 -1.23
CA ILE A 40 -9.58 -8.52 -1.08
C ILE A 40 -9.69 -9.41 -2.33
N ALA A 41 -9.67 -8.80 -3.52
CA ALA A 41 -9.72 -9.54 -4.79
C ALA A 41 -8.59 -10.58 -4.90
N GLY A 42 -7.34 -10.21 -4.60
CA GLY A 42 -6.22 -11.15 -4.58
C GLY A 42 -6.32 -12.22 -3.48
N GLY A 43 -7.13 -12.01 -2.44
CA GLY A 43 -7.45 -13.04 -1.46
C GLY A 43 -8.55 -14.01 -1.92
N LEU A 44 -9.43 -13.58 -2.83
CA LEU A 44 -10.53 -14.39 -3.36
C LEU A 44 -10.10 -15.19 -4.59
N PHE A 45 -9.28 -14.58 -5.46
CA PHE A 45 -8.69 -15.24 -6.62
C PHE A 45 -7.28 -15.68 -6.25
N VAL A 46 -7.04 -16.99 -6.19
CA VAL A 46 -5.75 -17.55 -5.80
C VAL A 46 -4.84 -17.66 -7.03
N ILE A 47 -3.57 -17.29 -6.87
CA ILE A 47 -2.56 -17.45 -7.92
C ILE A 47 -2.27 -18.93 -8.18
N ASP A 48 -2.01 -19.29 -9.44
CA ASP A 48 -1.63 -20.66 -9.80
C ASP A 48 -0.32 -21.09 -9.08
N PRO A 49 -0.19 -22.38 -8.72
CA PRO A 49 1.05 -22.94 -8.20
C PRO A 49 2.26 -22.66 -9.11
N ALA A 50 3.35 -22.18 -8.54
CA ALA A 50 4.57 -21.84 -9.26
C ALA A 50 5.78 -21.87 -8.31
N PHE A 51 6.98 -21.88 -8.88
CA PHE A 51 8.23 -21.83 -8.13
C PHE A 51 8.36 -22.89 -7.02
N GLY A 52 7.78 -24.07 -7.23
CA GLY A 52 7.80 -25.18 -6.27
C GLY A 52 6.87 -25.02 -5.06
N TYR A 53 5.97 -24.04 -5.07
CA TYR A 53 4.97 -23.85 -4.02
C TYR A 53 3.52 -23.97 -4.54
N PRO A 54 2.66 -24.76 -3.88
CA PRO A 54 2.99 -25.73 -2.82
C PRO A 54 3.80 -26.93 -3.33
N GLU A 55 4.13 -27.88 -2.46
CA GLU A 55 4.83 -29.12 -2.84
C GLU A 55 4.13 -29.81 -4.03
N GLY A 56 4.91 -30.16 -5.06
CA GLY A 56 4.40 -30.69 -6.33
C GLY A 56 4.14 -29.64 -7.43
N ALA A 57 4.28 -28.35 -7.13
CA ALA A 57 4.17 -27.29 -8.14
C ALA A 57 5.38 -27.24 -9.11
N PRO A 58 5.19 -26.68 -10.31
CA PRO A 58 6.29 -26.46 -11.26
C PRO A 58 7.43 -25.62 -10.66
N VAL A 59 8.68 -25.91 -11.03
CA VAL A 59 9.88 -25.17 -10.56
C VAL A 59 9.91 -23.71 -11.07
N GLY A 60 9.22 -23.43 -12.17
CA GLY A 60 9.15 -22.10 -12.78
C GLY A 60 7.74 -21.51 -12.78
N MET A 61 7.58 -20.43 -13.53
CA MET A 61 6.27 -19.87 -13.88
C MET A 61 5.54 -20.85 -14.81
N PRO A 62 4.22 -21.08 -14.65
CA PRO A 62 3.46 -21.84 -15.64
C PRO A 62 3.41 -21.10 -16.98
N ASP A 63 3.33 -21.85 -18.09
CA ASP A 63 3.25 -21.31 -19.45
C ASP A 63 1.99 -20.47 -19.69
N ALA A 64 0.92 -20.76 -18.95
CA ALA A 64 -0.31 -19.98 -18.92
C ALA A 64 -0.89 -19.95 -17.51
N LEU A 65 -1.41 -18.79 -17.10
CA LEU A 65 -2.18 -18.64 -15.87
C LEU A 65 -3.63 -19.10 -16.10
N SER A 66 -4.24 -19.66 -15.05
CA SER A 66 -5.69 -19.80 -15.02
C SER A 66 -6.35 -18.42 -14.99
N TRP A 67 -7.66 -18.35 -15.27
CA TRP A 67 -8.37 -17.08 -15.19
C TRP A 67 -8.36 -16.52 -13.76
N HIS A 68 -8.33 -17.37 -12.73
CA HIS A 68 -8.19 -16.95 -11.33
C HIS A 68 -6.81 -16.35 -11.07
N GLY A 69 -5.75 -17.02 -11.56
CA GLY A 69 -4.39 -16.51 -11.42
C GLY A 69 -4.18 -15.19 -12.15
N LEU A 70 -4.80 -15.02 -13.31
CA LEU A 70 -4.80 -13.75 -14.04
C LEU A 70 -5.47 -12.64 -13.22
N LEU A 71 -6.63 -12.90 -12.61
CA LEU A 71 -7.31 -11.94 -11.73
C LEU A 71 -6.49 -11.63 -10.47
N HIS A 72 -5.82 -12.63 -9.89
CA HIS A 72 -4.90 -12.42 -8.77
C HIS A 72 -3.75 -11.50 -9.17
N ALA A 73 -3.08 -11.77 -10.30
CA ALA A 73 -1.96 -10.98 -10.79
C ALA A 73 -2.38 -9.53 -11.08
N PHE A 74 -3.56 -9.34 -11.70
CA PHE A 74 -4.12 -8.02 -11.94
C PHE A 74 -4.43 -7.29 -10.62
N ALA A 75 -5.09 -7.97 -9.67
CA ALA A 75 -5.38 -7.42 -8.36
C ALA A 75 -4.09 -7.04 -7.61
N PHE A 76 -3.06 -7.89 -7.67
CA PHE A 76 -1.75 -7.61 -7.10
C PHE A 76 -1.12 -6.35 -7.71
N ALA A 77 -1.14 -6.20 -9.03
CA ALA A 77 -0.62 -5.01 -9.70
C ALA A 77 -1.37 -3.74 -9.28
N VAL A 78 -2.71 -3.78 -9.26
CA VAL A 78 -3.55 -2.64 -8.82
C VAL A 78 -3.26 -2.28 -7.36
N ALA A 79 -3.14 -3.28 -6.49
CA ALA A 79 -2.79 -3.09 -5.09
C ALA A 79 -1.44 -2.37 -4.96
N PHE A 80 -0.39 -2.93 -5.56
CA PHE A 80 0.98 -2.42 -5.44
C PHE A 80 1.13 -1.00 -5.99
N LEU A 81 0.58 -0.73 -7.18
CA LEU A 81 0.61 0.59 -7.80
C LEU A 81 -0.17 1.63 -6.99
N SER A 82 -1.33 1.25 -6.46
CA SER A 82 -2.10 2.12 -5.56
C SER A 82 -1.31 2.44 -4.30
N PHE A 83 -0.53 1.48 -3.79
CA PHE A 83 0.26 1.66 -2.59
C PHE A 83 1.43 2.64 -2.80
N ILE A 84 2.16 2.46 -3.89
CA ILE A 84 3.24 3.37 -4.32
C ILE A 84 2.69 4.78 -4.50
N ALA A 85 1.58 4.93 -5.24
CA ALA A 85 0.95 6.22 -5.45
C ALA A 85 0.48 6.85 -4.13
N ALA A 86 -0.09 6.07 -3.21
CA ALA A 86 -0.49 6.55 -1.90
C ALA A 86 0.70 7.11 -1.12
N ALA A 87 1.86 6.44 -1.16
CA ALA A 87 3.08 6.91 -0.49
C ALA A 87 3.51 8.30 -0.98
N PHE A 88 3.53 8.53 -2.29
CA PHE A 88 3.87 9.83 -2.84
C PHE A 88 2.80 10.90 -2.60
N VAL A 89 1.52 10.54 -2.63
CA VAL A 89 0.42 11.47 -2.31
C VAL A 89 0.52 11.93 -0.85
N PHE A 90 0.80 11.02 0.08
CA PHE A 90 1.04 11.37 1.48
C PHE A 90 2.32 12.18 1.64
N ALA A 91 3.39 11.85 0.93
CA ALA A 91 4.63 12.62 0.96
C ALA A 91 4.40 14.08 0.55
N GLY A 92 3.71 14.32 -0.57
CA GLY A 92 3.39 15.66 -1.05
C GLY A 92 2.49 16.43 -0.07
N ARG A 93 1.52 15.74 0.54
CA ARG A 93 0.68 16.35 1.58
C ARG A 93 1.50 16.74 2.81
N LEU A 94 2.28 15.83 3.36
CA LEU A 94 3.08 16.05 4.56
C LEU A 94 4.12 17.15 4.34
N PHE A 95 4.68 17.23 3.13
CA PHE A 95 5.55 18.33 2.73
C PHE A 95 4.82 19.67 2.74
N ALA A 96 3.63 19.75 2.13
CA ALA A 96 2.83 20.98 2.10
C ALA A 96 2.38 21.45 3.49
N LEU A 97 2.26 20.54 4.45
CA LEU A 97 1.94 20.82 5.85
C LEU A 97 3.19 21.08 6.73
N GLY A 98 4.40 21.07 6.16
CA GLY A 98 5.65 21.34 6.89
C GLY A 98 6.24 20.14 7.64
N HIS A 99 5.62 18.96 7.58
CA HIS A 99 6.10 17.72 8.21
C HIS A 99 7.21 17.04 7.37
N ARG A 100 8.36 17.71 7.22
CA ARG A 100 9.46 17.32 6.31
C ARG A 100 10.00 15.90 6.56
N GLY A 101 10.15 15.49 7.82
CA GLY A 101 10.62 14.14 8.16
C GLY A 101 9.66 13.04 7.69
N TRP A 102 8.35 13.23 7.91
CA TRP A 102 7.32 12.31 7.45
C TRP A 102 7.15 12.30 5.93
N ALA A 103 7.34 13.45 5.29
CA ALA A 103 7.37 13.55 3.83
C ALA A 103 8.52 12.72 3.25
N ALA A 104 9.75 12.90 3.76
CA ALA A 104 10.92 12.14 3.33
C ALA A 104 10.75 10.64 3.57
N TYR A 105 10.26 10.24 4.75
CA TYR A 105 9.97 8.84 5.06
C TYR A 105 8.98 8.23 4.08
N SER A 106 7.90 8.95 3.76
CA SER A 106 6.88 8.47 2.80
C SER A 106 7.44 8.37 1.37
N THR A 107 8.28 9.30 0.94
CA THR A 107 9.00 9.22 -0.34
C THR A 107 9.90 7.99 -0.39
N VAL A 108 10.70 7.74 0.65
CA VAL A 108 11.58 6.56 0.73
C VAL A 108 10.77 5.28 0.62
N ILE A 109 9.63 5.18 1.32
CA ILE A 109 8.76 4.00 1.21
C ILE A 109 8.19 3.84 -0.20
N GLY A 110 7.78 4.93 -0.85
CA GLY A 110 7.36 4.90 -2.26
C GLY A 110 8.45 4.34 -3.19
N LEU A 111 9.71 4.75 -2.99
CA LEU A 111 10.86 4.25 -3.75
C LEU A 111 11.18 2.78 -3.44
N VAL A 112 11.13 2.38 -2.17
CA VAL A 112 11.31 0.98 -1.74
C VAL A 112 10.25 0.09 -2.36
N LEU A 113 9.00 0.55 -2.45
CA LEU A 113 7.91 -0.17 -3.10
C LEU A 113 8.07 -0.25 -4.64
N LEU A 114 8.85 0.63 -5.28
CA LEU A 114 9.16 0.50 -6.71
C LEU A 114 10.17 -0.62 -6.98
N ALA A 115 11.11 -0.88 -6.05
CA ALA A 115 12.22 -1.79 -6.27
C ALA A 115 11.82 -3.21 -6.72
N PRO A 116 10.77 -3.84 -6.16
CA PRO A 116 10.41 -5.19 -6.55
C PRO A 116 9.80 -5.33 -7.96
N ILE A 117 9.33 -4.23 -8.59
CA ILE A 117 8.61 -4.27 -9.88
C ILE A 117 9.42 -4.99 -10.97
N ALA A 118 10.72 -4.73 -11.03
CA ALA A 118 11.61 -5.34 -12.03
C ALA A 118 11.88 -6.83 -11.76
N THR A 119 11.53 -7.33 -10.58
CA THR A 119 11.91 -8.67 -10.10
C THR A 119 10.74 -9.61 -9.82
N PHE A 120 9.48 -9.17 -10.01
CA PHE A 120 8.29 -9.92 -9.59
C PHE A 120 8.25 -11.40 -10.03
N VAL A 121 8.87 -11.74 -11.17
CA VAL A 121 8.82 -13.07 -11.78
C VAL A 121 10.17 -13.80 -11.80
N VAL A 122 11.19 -13.25 -11.14
CA VAL A 122 12.54 -13.87 -11.08
C VAL A 122 13.03 -13.94 -9.64
N PRO A 123 13.74 -15.01 -9.21
CA PRO A 123 14.39 -15.03 -7.91
C PRO A 123 15.43 -13.89 -7.78
N PRO A 124 15.54 -13.21 -6.63
CA PRO A 124 14.85 -13.41 -5.34
C PRO A 124 13.57 -12.55 -5.18
N GLY A 125 12.87 -12.21 -6.26
CA GLY A 125 11.79 -11.23 -6.30
C GLY A 125 10.66 -11.41 -5.28
N ALA A 126 10.28 -12.65 -4.96
CA ALA A 126 9.29 -12.93 -3.92
C ALA A 126 9.72 -12.38 -2.55
N LEU A 127 11.00 -12.52 -2.19
CA LEU A 127 11.55 -12.00 -0.93
C LEU A 127 11.51 -10.47 -0.91
N LEU A 128 11.87 -9.83 -2.03
CA LEU A 128 11.82 -8.36 -2.16
C LEU A 128 10.39 -7.83 -2.06
N ILE A 129 9.42 -8.51 -2.66
CA ILE A 129 7.99 -8.19 -2.53
C ILE A 129 7.59 -8.23 -1.05
N TYR A 130 7.91 -9.30 -0.32
CA TYR A 130 7.52 -9.43 1.08
C TYR A 130 8.18 -8.38 1.98
N ALA A 131 9.47 -8.09 1.77
CA ALA A 131 10.17 -7.05 2.51
C ALA A 131 9.54 -5.67 2.26
N ALA A 132 9.32 -5.31 0.98
CA ALA A 132 8.73 -4.03 0.61
C ALA A 132 7.29 -3.88 1.11
N ALA A 133 6.46 -4.93 0.97
CA ALA A 133 5.08 -4.94 1.47
C ALA A 133 5.01 -4.74 2.98
N THR A 134 5.89 -5.43 3.74
CA THR A 134 5.97 -5.30 5.21
C THR A 134 6.34 -3.87 5.62
N LEU A 135 7.33 -3.27 4.95
CA LEU A 135 7.71 -1.87 5.17
C LEU A 135 6.57 -0.92 4.83
N GLY A 136 5.85 -1.16 3.73
CA GLY A 136 4.68 -0.39 3.35
C GLY A 136 3.54 -0.47 4.37
N TRP A 137 3.20 -1.65 4.87
CA TRP A 137 2.15 -1.82 5.89
C TRP A 137 2.52 -1.13 7.21
N THR A 138 3.79 -1.24 7.61
CA THR A 138 4.33 -0.54 8.77
C THR A 138 4.22 0.97 8.59
N TRP A 139 4.67 1.48 7.43
CA TRP A 139 4.53 2.89 7.06
C TRP A 139 3.08 3.38 7.10
N THR A 140 2.13 2.60 6.57
CA THR A 140 0.70 2.95 6.57
C THR A 140 0.19 3.14 7.99
N SER A 141 0.51 2.19 8.87
CA SER A 141 0.11 2.22 10.27
C SER A 141 0.66 3.46 10.97
N LEU A 142 1.93 3.76 10.74
CA LEU A 142 2.62 4.92 11.30
C LEU A 142 2.06 6.26 10.80
N VAL A 143 1.76 6.38 9.50
CA VAL A 143 1.12 7.57 8.93
C VAL A 143 -0.28 7.77 9.50
N ILE A 144 -1.08 6.71 9.63
CA ILE A 144 -2.41 6.80 10.26
C ILE A 144 -2.29 7.29 11.71
N VAL A 145 -1.37 6.72 12.50
CA VAL A 145 -1.13 7.17 13.89
C VAL A 145 -0.68 8.63 13.94
N HIS A 146 0.19 9.06 13.03
CA HIS A 146 0.64 10.45 12.93
C HIS A 146 -0.54 11.39 12.68
N LEU A 147 -1.42 11.06 11.73
CA LEU A 147 -2.61 11.86 11.42
C LEU A 147 -3.56 11.97 12.62
N VAL A 148 -3.81 10.87 13.34
CA VAL A 148 -4.66 10.87 14.54
C VAL A 148 -4.07 11.73 15.65
N ARG A 149 -2.75 11.67 15.85
CA ARG A 149 -2.06 12.49 16.87
C ARG A 149 -2.09 13.97 16.53
N ASP A 150 -1.93 14.31 15.26
CA ASP A 150 -1.95 15.71 14.83
C ASP A 150 -3.35 16.33 14.95
N THR A 151 -4.43 15.58 14.67
CA THR A 151 -5.79 16.10 14.92
C THR A 151 -6.16 16.24 16.39
N SER A 152 -5.42 15.57 17.28
CA SER A 152 -5.70 15.57 18.72
C SER A 152 -4.93 16.65 19.48
N ARG A 153 -4.00 17.38 18.83
CA ARG A 153 -3.29 18.49 19.48
C ARG A 153 -4.21 19.71 19.65
N PRO A 154 -4.30 20.32 20.85
CA PRO A 154 -5.00 21.58 21.03
C PRO A 154 -4.38 22.68 20.16
N PRO A 155 -5.17 23.65 19.66
CA PRO A 155 -4.60 24.83 19.01
C PRO A 155 -3.65 25.54 19.98
N ALA A 156 -2.48 25.97 19.48
CA ALA A 156 -1.54 26.75 20.28
C ALA A 156 -2.26 28.01 20.80
N SER A 157 -2.19 28.26 22.10
CA SER A 157 -2.69 29.51 22.68
C SER A 157 -2.01 30.69 21.98
N PRO A 158 -2.75 31.72 21.52
CA PRO A 158 -2.14 32.88 20.91
C PRO A 158 -1.11 33.48 21.87
N SER A 159 0.09 33.72 21.38
CA SER A 159 1.12 34.46 22.13
C SER A 159 0.57 35.84 22.48
N ALA A 160 0.46 36.13 23.77
CA ALA A 160 0.08 37.43 24.31
C ALA A 160 1.11 38.51 23.99
#